data_AF-N6TTM9-F1
#
_entry.id   AF-N6TTM9-F1
#
_cell.length_a   1.000
_cell.length_b   1.000
_cell.length_c   1.000
_cell.angle_alpha   90.00
_cell.angle_beta   90.00
_cell.angle_gamma   90.00
#
_symmetry.space_group_name_H-M   'P 1'
#
loop_
_entity.id
_entity.type
_entity.pdbx_description
1 polymer ?
#
loop_
_entity_poly.entity_id
_entity_poly.type
_entity_poly.pdbx_seq_one_letter_code
_entity_poly.pdbx_strand_id
1 'polypeptide(L)'
;MEMEVDLEQTDEEYVIQKAKEALKIDPFAAKAWMLTAKSLYPNNFWVQFETYLIEKTAGNVKEAAKCFSDLIGKFQQTPDLWKEIEKVTAALRCETVSEDPETLFLCGMFKHISSDVQHKLLLFTADHCGDTMEHCRLLLLLLQRFPTAISSYGPRLVDTLLYAEKHGVDTQYPINSYRKLLVCELLPLLANQEIKLDLASKLLLKLLSKSLEYYLCILGKASATSQDSDGNMETIWFKLFCVIAFVGRQLSWEPHLTNFVTNW
;
A
#
# COMPACT_ATOMS: atom_id res chain seq x y z
N MET A 1 36.74 -37.64 -26.09
CA MET A 1 37.22 -36.35 -25.57
C MET A 1 35.96 -35.48 -25.50
N GLU A 2 35.01 -35.89 -24.65
CA GLU A 2 34.83 -35.35 -23.28
C GLU A 2 34.79 -33.83 -23.35
N MET A 3 33.62 -33.21 -23.20
CA MET A 3 32.96 -33.10 -21.89
C MET A 3 31.43 -32.94 -22.09
N GLU A 4 30.65 -33.99 -21.83
CA GLU A 4 29.25 -33.84 -21.41
C GLU A 4 29.30 -33.18 -20.03
N VAL A 5 28.93 -31.91 -19.98
CA VAL A 5 28.64 -31.25 -18.71
C VAL A 5 27.21 -31.66 -18.37
N ASP A 6 27.03 -32.88 -17.87
CA ASP A 6 25.88 -33.23 -17.06
C ASP A 6 25.94 -32.34 -15.82
N LEU A 7 25.36 -31.15 -15.93
CA LEU A 7 24.89 -30.44 -14.75
C LEU A 7 23.90 -31.40 -14.08
N GLU A 8 24.28 -31.96 -12.94
CA GLU A 8 23.37 -32.71 -12.07
C GLU A 8 22.16 -31.83 -11.78
N GLN A 9 21.13 -31.92 -12.64
CA GLN A 9 19.86 -31.28 -12.41
C GLN A 9 19.30 -31.94 -11.16
N THR A 10 19.14 -31.15 -10.11
CA THR A 10 18.52 -31.65 -8.89
C THR A 10 17.14 -32.22 -9.22
N ASP A 11 16.73 -33.31 -8.57
CA ASP A 11 15.43 -33.96 -8.84
C ASP A 11 14.25 -32.97 -8.77
N GLU A 12 14.40 -31.90 -7.98
CA GLU A 12 13.46 -30.80 -7.83
C GLU A 12 13.35 -29.94 -9.10
N GLU A 13 14.48 -29.57 -9.71
CA GLU A 13 14.54 -28.82 -10.97
C GLU A 13 14.01 -29.65 -12.14
N TYR A 14 14.29 -30.96 -12.15
CA TYR A 14 13.79 -31.87 -13.17
C TYR A 14 12.25 -31.91 -13.19
N VAL A 15 11.63 -32.03 -12.01
CA VAL A 15 10.15 -32.07 -11.91
C VAL A 15 9.54 -30.72 -12.29
N ILE A 16 10.17 -29.59 -11.93
CA ILE A 16 9.76 -28.25 -12.36
C ILE A 16 9.86 -28.11 -13.89
N GLN A 17 10.94 -28.59 -14.49
CA GLN A 17 11.14 -28.54 -15.94
C GLN A 17 10.08 -29.37 -16.67
N LYS A 18 9.74 -30.57 -16.14
CA LYS A 18 8.66 -31.39 -16.68
C LYS A 18 7.29 -30.73 -16.58
N ALA A 19 7.02 -30.03 -15.47
CA ALA A 19 5.78 -29.25 -15.34
C ALA A 19 5.70 -28.11 -16.37
N LYS A 20 6.81 -27.39 -16.63
CA LYS A 20 6.89 -26.33 -17.65
C LYS A 20 6.70 -26.85 -19.08
N GLU A 21 7.30 -28.01 -19.39
CA GLU A 21 7.12 -28.67 -20.68
C GLU A 21 5.66 -29.10 -20.88
N ALA A 22 5.06 -29.70 -19.84
CA ALA A 22 3.66 -30.11 -19.85
C ALA A 22 2.71 -28.91 -20.01
N LEU A 23 3.02 -27.75 -19.43
CA LEU A 23 2.16 -26.55 -19.51
C LEU A 23 1.93 -26.08 -20.95
N LYS A 24 2.89 -26.33 -21.86
CA LYS A 24 2.76 -25.98 -23.29
C LYS A 24 1.77 -26.88 -24.04
N ILE A 25 1.52 -28.08 -23.53
CA ILE A 25 0.74 -29.12 -24.20
C ILE A 25 -0.61 -29.28 -23.51
N ASP A 26 -0.59 -29.46 -22.19
CA ASP A 26 -1.76 -29.67 -21.35
C ASP A 26 -1.59 -29.01 -19.95
N PRO A 27 -2.37 -27.96 -19.63
CA PRO A 27 -2.37 -27.33 -18.32
C PRO A 27 -2.72 -28.28 -17.16
N PHE A 28 -3.53 -29.32 -17.40
CA PHE A 28 -3.91 -30.27 -16.34
C PHE A 28 -2.75 -31.22 -15.99
N ALA A 29 -2.02 -31.70 -17.01
CA ALA A 29 -0.80 -32.46 -16.81
C ALA A 29 0.26 -31.66 -16.03
N ALA A 30 0.41 -30.36 -16.32
CA ALA A 30 1.32 -29.48 -15.58
C ALA A 30 0.94 -29.38 -14.10
N LYS A 31 -0.36 -29.27 -13.79
CA LYS A 31 -0.87 -29.27 -12.40
C LYS A 31 -0.63 -30.60 -11.70
N ALA A 32 -0.79 -31.73 -12.40
CA ALA A 32 -0.51 -33.05 -11.83
C ALA A 32 0.98 -33.18 -11.45
N TRP A 33 1.88 -32.75 -12.35
CA TRP A 33 3.32 -32.71 -12.06
C TRP A 33 3.65 -31.82 -10.85
N MET A 34 3.06 -30.64 -10.75
CA MET A 34 3.28 -29.77 -9.60
C MET A 34 2.70 -30.31 -8.30
N LEU A 35 1.56 -31.01 -8.35
CA LEU A 35 1.01 -31.66 -7.17
C LEU A 35 1.95 -32.76 -6.65
N THR A 36 2.52 -33.54 -7.56
CA THR A 36 3.54 -34.54 -7.22
C THR A 36 4.79 -33.87 -6.66
N ALA A 37 5.28 -32.80 -7.29
CA ALA A 37 6.42 -32.03 -6.81
C ALA A 37 6.21 -31.49 -5.40
N LYS A 38 5.04 -30.91 -5.14
CA LYS A 38 4.67 -30.36 -3.82
C LYS A 38 4.56 -31.44 -2.74
N SER A 39 4.20 -32.66 -3.14
CA SER A 39 4.13 -33.82 -2.23
C SER A 39 5.51 -34.38 -1.90
N LEU A 40 6.43 -34.39 -2.88
CA LEU A 40 7.80 -34.87 -2.72
C LEU A 40 8.69 -33.84 -2.00
N TYR A 41 8.52 -32.55 -2.32
CA TYR A 41 9.37 -31.45 -1.86
C TYR A 41 8.55 -30.31 -1.24
N PRO A 42 7.82 -30.56 -0.13
CA PRO A 42 6.88 -29.59 0.45
C PRO A 42 7.55 -28.36 1.05
N ASN A 43 8.86 -28.38 1.30
CA ASN A 43 9.62 -27.28 1.90
C ASN A 43 10.60 -26.63 0.92
N ASN A 44 10.50 -26.94 -0.38
CA ASN A 44 11.32 -26.28 -1.38
C ASN A 44 10.65 -24.99 -1.87
N PHE A 45 11.40 -23.88 -1.85
CA PHE A 45 10.95 -22.59 -2.34
C PHE A 45 10.58 -22.62 -3.82
N TRP A 46 11.45 -23.18 -4.68
CA TRP A 46 11.30 -23.17 -6.14
C TRP A 46 10.07 -23.95 -6.59
N VAL A 47 9.79 -25.10 -5.95
CA VAL A 47 8.60 -25.90 -6.24
C VAL A 47 7.31 -25.16 -5.86
N GLN A 48 7.28 -24.52 -4.69
CA GLN A 48 6.12 -23.74 -4.27
C GLN A 48 5.94 -22.46 -5.09
N PHE A 49 7.03 -21.79 -5.45
CA PHE A 49 7.01 -20.59 -6.26
C PHE A 49 6.56 -20.89 -7.70
N GLU A 50 7.00 -22.01 -8.27
CA GLU A 50 6.52 -22.45 -9.58
C GLU A 50 5.04 -22.81 -9.55
N THR A 51 4.57 -23.48 -8.50
CA THR A 51 3.13 -23.75 -8.30
C THR A 51 2.32 -22.44 -8.32
N TYR A 52 2.82 -21.41 -7.62
CA TYR A 52 2.24 -20.08 -7.64
C TYR A 52 2.23 -19.46 -9.05
N LEU A 53 3.33 -19.54 -9.80
CA LEU A 53 3.42 -19.01 -11.16
C LEU A 53 2.44 -19.69 -12.11
N ILE A 54 2.30 -21.02 -12.03
CA ILE A 54 1.33 -21.76 -12.84
C ILE A 54 -0.11 -21.32 -12.50
N GLU A 55 -0.45 -21.17 -11.22
CA GLU A 55 -1.79 -20.68 -10.84
C GLU A 55 -2.03 -19.21 -11.23
N LYS A 56 -0.99 -18.37 -11.22
CA LYS A 56 -1.02 -16.99 -11.75
C LYS A 56 -1.31 -16.99 -13.25
N THR A 57 -0.59 -17.79 -14.05
CA THR A 57 -0.82 -17.90 -15.51
C THR A 57 -2.17 -18.53 -15.85
N ALA A 58 -2.69 -19.43 -15.00
CA ALA A 58 -4.01 -20.02 -15.14
C ALA A 58 -5.17 -19.08 -14.76
N GLY A 59 -4.88 -17.88 -14.23
CA GLY A 59 -5.90 -16.91 -13.81
C GLY A 59 -6.67 -17.32 -12.54
N ASN A 60 -6.18 -18.29 -11.78
CA ASN A 60 -6.86 -18.79 -10.58
C ASN A 60 -6.53 -17.94 -9.36
N VAL A 61 -7.23 -16.81 -9.21
CA VAL A 61 -6.99 -15.81 -8.16
C VAL A 61 -6.98 -16.41 -6.74
N LYS A 62 -7.92 -17.31 -6.43
CA LYS A 62 -8.07 -17.91 -5.09
C LYS A 62 -6.94 -18.86 -4.72
N GLU A 63 -6.55 -19.73 -5.65
CA GLU A 63 -5.47 -20.70 -5.42
C GLU A 63 -4.10 -20.03 -5.46
N ALA A 64 -3.92 -19.03 -6.34
CA ALA A 64 -2.74 -18.17 -6.33
C ALA A 64 -2.59 -17.43 -4.98
N ALA A 65 -3.68 -16.88 -4.44
CA ALA A 65 -3.67 -16.22 -3.12
C ALA A 65 -3.28 -17.16 -1.98
N LYS A 66 -3.78 -18.40 -1.98
CA LYS A 66 -3.38 -19.42 -0.99
C LYS A 66 -1.89 -19.76 -1.11
N CYS A 67 -1.42 -20.07 -2.32
CA CYS A 67 -0.01 -20.39 -2.54
C CYS A 67 0.91 -19.23 -2.15
N PHE A 68 0.51 -18.00 -2.47
CA PHE A 68 1.25 -16.80 -2.10
C PHE A 68 1.25 -16.56 -0.58
N SER A 69 0.15 -16.85 0.11
CA SER A 69 0.08 -16.78 1.58
C SER A 69 1.03 -17.78 2.25
N ASP A 70 1.08 -19.01 1.73
CA ASP A 70 2.00 -20.06 2.21
C ASP A 70 3.46 -19.65 1.98
N LEU A 71 3.77 -19.09 0.82
CA LEU A 71 5.11 -18.59 0.46
C LEU A 71 5.57 -17.47 1.40
N ILE A 72 4.72 -16.48 1.68
CA ILE A 72 5.02 -15.39 2.63
C ILE A 72 5.19 -15.94 4.05
N GLY A 73 4.45 -16.99 4.44
CA GLY A 73 4.61 -17.62 5.75
C GLY A 73 5.97 -18.30 5.93
N LYS A 74 6.46 -18.98 4.89
CA LYS A 74 7.62 -19.88 4.96
C LYS A 74 8.95 -19.27 4.48
N PHE A 75 8.92 -18.36 3.50
CA PHE A 75 10.10 -17.94 2.72
C PHE A 75 10.30 -16.43 2.63
N GLN A 76 10.14 -15.71 3.73
CA GLN A 76 10.25 -14.23 3.79
C GLN A 76 11.62 -13.67 3.39
N GLN A 77 12.66 -14.48 3.42
CA GLN A 77 14.04 -14.06 3.16
C GLN A 77 14.46 -14.20 1.69
N THR A 78 13.60 -14.75 0.83
CA THR A 78 13.98 -15.07 -0.55
C THR A 78 13.80 -13.86 -1.49
N PRO A 79 14.85 -13.42 -2.21
CA PRO A 79 14.80 -12.21 -3.04
C PRO A 79 13.82 -12.29 -4.22
N ASP A 80 13.57 -13.48 -4.78
CA ASP A 80 12.62 -13.62 -5.89
C ASP A 80 11.17 -13.50 -5.44
N LEU A 81 10.85 -13.92 -4.21
CA LEU A 81 9.54 -13.66 -3.61
C LEU A 81 9.35 -12.15 -3.42
N TRP A 82 10.39 -11.44 -3.00
CA TRP A 82 10.36 -10.00 -2.80
C TRP A 82 10.00 -9.22 -4.06
N LYS A 83 10.57 -9.60 -5.22
CA LYS A 83 10.21 -8.98 -6.50
C LYS A 83 8.71 -9.11 -6.80
N GLU A 84 8.10 -10.26 -6.48
CA GLU A 84 6.66 -10.43 -6.65
C GLU A 84 5.85 -9.64 -5.61
N ILE A 85 6.31 -9.58 -4.36
CA ILE A 85 5.69 -8.74 -3.32
C ILE A 85 5.70 -7.26 -3.73
N GLU A 86 6.81 -6.76 -4.26
CA GLU A 86 6.92 -5.40 -4.80
C GLU A 86 5.95 -5.16 -5.94
N LYS A 87 5.81 -6.12 -6.88
CA LYS A 87 4.81 -6.03 -7.96
C LYS A 87 3.38 -5.97 -7.41
N VAL A 88 3.03 -6.82 -6.44
CA VAL A 88 1.70 -6.84 -5.82
C VAL A 88 1.43 -5.51 -5.12
N THR A 89 2.38 -4.98 -4.36
CA THR A 89 2.20 -3.70 -3.66
C THR A 89 2.18 -2.50 -4.59
N ALA A 90 2.97 -2.50 -5.66
CA ALA A 90 2.90 -1.50 -6.71
C ALA A 90 1.52 -1.51 -7.41
N ALA A 91 1.00 -2.70 -7.72
CA ALA A 91 -0.35 -2.88 -8.26
C ALA A 91 -1.43 -2.33 -7.32
N LEU A 92 -1.35 -2.61 -6.02
CA LEU A 92 -2.29 -2.09 -5.02
C LEU A 92 -2.31 -0.56 -4.92
N ARG A 93 -1.18 0.09 -5.19
CA ARG A 93 -1.09 1.55 -5.19
C ARG A 93 -1.68 2.18 -6.45
N CYS A 94 -1.66 1.45 -7.55
CA CYS A 94 -2.20 1.89 -8.85
C CYS A 94 -3.64 1.39 -9.09
N GLU A 95 -4.28 0.74 -8.11
CA GLU A 95 -5.63 0.14 -8.23
C GLU A 95 -6.66 1.13 -8.80
N THR A 96 -6.49 2.43 -8.59
CA THR A 96 -7.39 3.49 -9.07
C THR A 96 -7.04 4.07 -10.44
N VAL A 97 -5.87 3.76 -11.01
CA VAL A 97 -5.30 4.43 -12.20
C VAL A 97 -5.06 3.47 -13.36
N SER A 98 -4.75 2.20 -13.10
CA SER A 98 -4.39 1.24 -14.14
C SER A 98 -5.51 0.25 -14.44
N GLU A 99 -5.97 0.21 -15.70
CA GLU A 99 -6.87 -0.83 -16.25
C GLU A 99 -6.11 -2.10 -16.70
N ASP A 100 -4.84 -2.25 -16.32
CA ASP A 100 -4.02 -3.38 -16.70
C ASP A 100 -4.59 -4.70 -16.11
N PRO A 101 -4.89 -5.73 -16.94
CA PRO A 101 -5.39 -7.01 -16.45
C PRO A 101 -4.46 -7.66 -15.41
N GLU A 102 -3.14 -7.45 -15.48
CA GLU A 102 -2.21 -7.98 -14.47
C GLU A 102 -2.41 -7.29 -13.12
N THR A 103 -2.53 -5.96 -13.10
CA THR A 103 -2.79 -5.19 -11.87
C THR A 103 -4.11 -5.58 -11.22
N LEU A 104 -5.17 -5.75 -12.01
CA LEU A 104 -6.47 -6.20 -11.51
C LEU A 104 -6.39 -7.61 -10.92
N PHE A 105 -5.64 -8.52 -11.56
CA PHE A 105 -5.40 -9.86 -11.03
C PHE A 105 -4.66 -9.81 -9.70
N LEU A 106 -3.57 -9.04 -9.59
CA LEU A 106 -2.78 -8.91 -8.37
C LEU A 106 -3.58 -8.30 -7.22
N CYS A 107 -4.40 -7.28 -7.51
CA CYS A 107 -5.33 -6.69 -6.55
C CYS A 107 -6.40 -7.70 -6.10
N GLY A 108 -6.97 -8.48 -7.03
CA GLY A 108 -7.90 -9.55 -6.74
C GLY A 108 -7.28 -10.64 -5.87
N MET A 109 -6.04 -11.03 -6.19
CA MET A 109 -5.27 -12.02 -5.42
C MET A 109 -5.04 -11.53 -4.00
N PHE A 110 -4.60 -10.29 -3.83
CA PHE A 110 -4.40 -9.70 -2.51
C PHE A 110 -5.69 -9.71 -1.68
N LYS A 111 -6.85 -9.37 -2.26
CA LYS A 111 -8.16 -9.40 -1.57
C LYS A 111 -8.55 -10.79 -1.05
N HIS A 112 -8.06 -11.86 -1.69
CA HIS A 112 -8.32 -13.24 -1.28
C HIS A 112 -7.33 -13.79 -0.24
N ILE A 113 -6.26 -13.06 0.09
CA ILE A 113 -5.33 -13.39 1.18
C ILE A 113 -5.99 -13.07 2.54
N SER A 114 -5.63 -13.80 3.59
CA SER A 114 -6.09 -13.50 4.95
C SER A 114 -5.64 -12.12 5.43
N SER A 115 -6.49 -11.44 6.20
CA SER A 115 -6.22 -10.11 6.80
C SER A 115 -4.86 -10.02 7.50
N ASP A 116 -4.47 -11.04 8.27
CA ASP A 116 -3.20 -11.05 9.00
C ASP A 116 -1.98 -11.05 8.08
N VAL A 117 -2.05 -11.81 6.98
CA VAL A 117 -0.97 -11.87 5.98
C VAL A 117 -0.94 -10.59 5.14
N GLN A 118 -2.10 -10.02 4.79
CA GLN A 118 -2.16 -8.70 4.12
C GLN A 118 -1.49 -7.61 4.97
N HIS A 119 -1.82 -7.56 6.27
CA HIS A 119 -1.24 -6.59 7.20
C HIS A 119 0.29 -6.78 7.32
N LYS A 120 0.75 -8.03 7.52
CA LYS A 120 2.18 -8.33 7.59
C LYS A 120 2.91 -7.98 6.29
N LEU A 121 2.31 -8.29 5.14
CA LEU A 121 2.90 -7.99 3.85
C LEU A 121 3.15 -6.49 3.68
N LEU A 122 2.11 -5.68 3.92
CA LEU A 122 2.21 -4.22 3.77
C LEU A 122 3.25 -3.62 4.72
N LEU A 123 3.26 -4.06 5.98
CA LEU A 123 4.23 -3.60 6.97
C LEU A 123 5.66 -3.98 6.57
N PHE A 124 5.87 -5.23 6.19
CA PHE A 124 7.18 -5.74 5.78
C PHE A 124 7.70 -5.02 4.53
N THR A 125 6.83 -4.75 3.55
CA THR A 125 7.20 -3.95 2.38
C THR A 125 7.51 -2.50 2.73
N ALA A 126 6.77 -1.90 3.65
CA ALA A 126 7.04 -0.53 4.07
C ALA A 126 8.41 -0.42 4.75
N ASP A 127 8.80 -1.41 5.57
CA ASP A 127 10.09 -1.42 6.26
C ASP A 127 11.29 -1.61 5.31
N HIS A 128 11.10 -2.26 4.16
CA HIS A 128 12.15 -2.49 3.16
C HIS A 128 12.19 -1.44 2.04
N CYS A 129 11.29 -0.44 2.08
CA CYS A 129 11.32 0.66 1.12
C CYS A 129 12.52 1.59 1.34
N GLY A 130 13.32 1.79 0.30
CA GLY A 130 14.42 2.75 0.32
C GLY A 130 13.97 4.21 0.20
N ASP A 131 12.78 4.46 -0.35
CA ASP A 131 12.20 5.81 -0.47
C ASP A 131 11.20 6.09 0.65
N THR A 132 11.39 7.24 1.32
CA THR A 132 10.52 7.70 2.42
C THR A 132 9.10 7.99 1.94
N MET A 133 8.92 8.48 0.71
CA MET A 133 7.58 8.74 0.17
C MET A 133 6.80 7.44 -0.07
N GLU A 134 7.51 6.43 -0.56
CA GLU A 134 6.95 5.11 -0.81
C GLU A 134 6.56 4.40 0.48
N HIS A 135 7.42 4.47 1.49
CA HIS A 135 7.10 4.06 2.84
C HIS A 135 5.81 4.73 3.37
N CYS A 136 5.68 6.05 3.20
CA CYS A 136 4.49 6.77 3.66
C CYS A 136 3.21 6.36 2.92
N ARG A 137 3.27 6.11 1.61
CA ARG A 137 2.13 5.64 0.80
C ARG A 137 1.66 4.24 1.21
N LEU A 138 2.61 3.33 1.47
CA LEU A 138 2.28 1.98 1.92
C LEU A 138 1.67 1.97 3.32
N LEU A 139 2.21 2.75 4.25
CA LEU A 139 1.59 2.93 5.56
C LEU A 139 0.19 3.54 5.44
N LEU A 140 -0.01 4.54 4.59
CA LEU A 140 -1.33 5.11 4.35
C LEU A 140 -2.33 4.06 3.82
N LEU A 141 -1.91 3.23 2.87
CA LEU A 141 -2.72 2.13 2.34
C LEU A 141 -3.08 1.11 3.44
N LEU A 142 -2.13 0.83 4.35
CA LEU A 142 -2.37 -0.02 5.51
C LEU A 142 -3.42 0.62 6.44
N LEU A 143 -3.32 1.91 6.73
CA LEU A 143 -4.29 2.63 7.57
C LEU A 143 -5.70 2.69 6.94
N GLN A 144 -5.79 2.82 5.62
CA GLN A 144 -7.07 2.81 4.88
C GLN A 144 -7.77 1.45 4.98
N ARG A 145 -7.01 0.35 4.92
CA ARG A 145 -7.55 -1.01 4.94
C ARG A 145 -7.76 -1.56 6.35
N PHE A 146 -6.94 -1.16 7.31
CA PHE A 146 -6.96 -1.65 8.68
C PHE A 146 -7.12 -0.49 9.68
N PRO A 147 -8.35 -0.06 9.99
CA PRO A 147 -8.60 1.03 10.93
C PRO A 147 -8.00 0.81 12.32
N THR A 148 -7.89 -0.46 12.76
CA THR A 148 -7.27 -0.84 14.03
C THR A 148 -5.79 -0.46 14.11
N ALA A 149 -5.10 -0.34 12.98
CA ALA A 149 -3.69 0.03 12.91
C ALA A 149 -3.46 1.55 13.08
N ILE A 150 -4.51 2.37 12.97
CA ILE A 150 -4.43 3.83 13.00
C ILE A 150 -3.88 4.35 14.34
N SER A 151 -4.28 3.75 15.46
CA SER A 151 -3.78 4.15 16.78
C SER A 151 -2.27 3.94 16.93
N SER A 152 -1.72 2.91 16.27
CA SER A 152 -0.31 2.52 16.40
C SER A 152 0.60 3.19 15.38
N TYR A 153 0.16 3.28 14.13
CA TYR A 153 0.98 3.78 13.01
C TYR A 153 0.57 5.19 12.54
N GLY A 154 -0.63 5.67 12.85
CA GLY A 154 -1.10 7.00 12.46
C GLY A 154 -0.22 8.14 12.98
N PRO A 155 0.04 8.23 14.30
CA PRO A 155 0.94 9.25 14.85
C PRO A 155 2.36 9.17 14.27
N ARG A 156 2.89 7.95 14.11
CA ARG A 156 4.22 7.74 13.53
C ARG A 156 4.30 8.23 12.08
N LEU A 157 3.28 7.96 11.28
CA LEU A 157 3.21 8.42 9.90
C LEU A 157 3.15 9.96 9.82
N VAL A 158 2.40 10.60 10.73
CA VAL A 158 2.39 12.08 10.84
C VAL A 158 3.79 12.62 11.12
N ASP A 159 4.50 12.04 12.08
CA ASP A 159 5.86 12.47 12.44
C ASP A 159 6.85 12.24 11.29
N THR A 160 6.80 11.08 10.64
CA THR A 160 7.65 10.77 9.47
C THR A 160 7.41 11.74 8.33
N LEU A 161 6.14 12.09 8.03
CA LEU A 161 5.81 13.05 6.97
C LEU A 161 6.30 14.46 7.30
N LEU A 162 6.13 14.92 8.54
CA LEU A 162 6.61 16.23 8.96
C LEU A 162 8.14 16.30 9.01
N TYR A 163 8.80 15.20 9.37
CA TYR A 163 10.26 15.08 9.34
C TYR A 163 10.77 15.10 7.90
N ALA A 164 10.21 14.28 7.01
CA ALA A 164 10.57 14.23 5.60
C ALA A 164 10.35 15.57 4.90
N GLU A 165 9.25 16.26 5.22
CA GLU A 165 8.99 17.61 4.72
C GLU A 165 10.06 18.61 5.14
N LYS A 166 10.48 18.59 6.42
CA LYS A 166 11.48 19.52 6.97
C LYS A 166 12.88 19.33 6.37
N HIS A 167 13.20 18.11 5.97
CA HIS A 167 14.51 17.74 5.44
C HIS A 167 14.52 17.59 3.91
N GLY A 168 13.36 17.78 3.26
CA GLY A 168 13.22 17.72 1.81
C GLY A 168 13.76 18.97 1.11
N VAL A 169 14.07 18.82 -0.18
CA VAL A 169 14.56 19.90 -1.04
C VAL A 169 13.56 21.06 -1.14
N ASP A 170 12.25 20.75 -1.06
CA ASP A 170 11.15 21.71 -1.20
C ASP A 170 10.66 22.32 0.12
N THR A 171 11.52 22.40 1.16
CA THR A 171 11.12 22.91 2.50
C THR A 171 10.52 24.33 2.45
N GLN A 172 10.90 25.14 1.46
CA GLN A 172 10.44 26.52 1.30
C GLN A 172 9.08 26.65 0.59
N TYR A 173 8.61 25.59 -0.08
CA TYR A 173 7.36 25.63 -0.83
C TYR A 173 6.23 24.97 -0.05
N PRO A 174 5.12 25.69 0.22
CA PRO A 174 3.99 25.13 0.94
C PRO A 174 3.25 24.04 0.17
N ILE A 175 3.43 23.96 -1.15
CA ILE A 175 2.86 22.91 -2.00
C ILE A 175 3.95 21.85 -2.25
N ASN A 176 4.06 20.91 -1.31
CA ASN A 176 4.99 19.77 -1.38
C ASN A 176 4.17 18.47 -1.46
N SER A 177 4.68 17.45 -2.15
CA SER A 177 4.11 16.09 -2.18
C SER A 177 3.88 15.49 -0.79
N TYR A 178 4.78 15.73 0.17
CA TYR A 178 4.60 15.27 1.56
C TYR A 178 3.43 15.98 2.25
N ARG A 179 3.33 17.30 2.06
CA ARG A 179 2.22 18.09 2.62
C ARG A 179 0.89 17.75 1.94
N LYS A 180 0.89 17.48 0.64
CA LYS A 180 -0.28 17.00 -0.10
C LYS A 180 -0.79 15.68 0.48
N LEU A 181 0.08 14.69 0.68
CA LEU A 181 -0.30 13.39 1.25
C LEU A 181 -0.80 13.54 2.70
N LEU A 182 -0.12 14.36 3.50
CA LEU A 182 -0.52 14.65 4.88
C LEU A 182 -1.92 15.28 4.94
N VAL A 183 -2.14 16.35 4.17
CA VAL A 183 -3.32 17.21 4.29
C VAL A 183 -4.52 16.65 3.54
N CYS A 184 -4.31 16.09 2.34
CA CYS A 184 -5.42 15.61 1.50
C CYS A 184 -5.82 14.15 1.77
N GLU A 185 -4.93 13.33 2.32
CA GLU A 185 -5.17 11.89 2.45
C GLU A 185 -5.13 11.43 3.91
N LEU A 186 -4.05 11.73 4.64
CA LEU A 186 -3.90 11.27 6.02
C LEU A 186 -4.84 11.98 6.99
N LEU A 187 -4.88 13.32 7.01
CA LEU A 187 -5.75 14.06 7.94
C LEU A 187 -7.23 13.74 7.77
N PRO A 188 -7.81 13.65 6.55
CA PRO A 188 -9.19 13.24 6.36
C PRO A 188 -9.45 11.81 6.84
N LEU A 189 -8.50 10.89 6.61
CA LEU A 189 -8.58 9.52 7.11
C LEU A 189 -8.63 9.47 8.65
N LEU A 190 -7.79 10.26 9.31
CA LEU A 190 -7.79 10.37 10.77
C LEU A 190 -9.07 11.06 11.29
N ALA A 191 -9.62 12.03 10.54
CA ALA A 191 -10.82 12.77 10.90
C ALA A 191 -12.12 11.96 10.82
N ASN A 192 -12.18 11.00 9.90
CA ASN A 192 -13.31 10.10 9.71
C ASN A 192 -13.39 9.01 10.78
N GLN A 193 -12.33 8.80 11.55
CA GLN A 193 -12.30 7.83 12.62
C GLN A 193 -12.67 8.52 13.92
N GLU A 194 -13.60 7.96 14.69
CA GLU A 194 -13.97 8.45 16.04
C GLU A 194 -12.88 8.15 17.10
N ILE A 195 -11.70 7.71 16.66
CA ILE A 195 -10.60 7.31 17.52
C ILE A 195 -9.91 8.57 18.07
N LYS A 196 -9.84 8.69 19.39
CA LYS A 196 -8.99 9.69 20.05
C LYS A 196 -7.53 9.32 19.81
N LEU A 197 -6.81 10.16 19.09
CA LEU A 197 -5.40 9.93 18.80
C LEU A 197 -4.57 10.57 19.90
N ASP A 198 -3.57 9.85 20.40
CA ASP A 198 -2.62 10.39 21.38
C ASP A 198 -1.58 11.29 20.67
N LEU A 199 -2.06 12.41 20.13
CA LEU A 199 -1.24 13.44 19.50
C LEU A 199 -1.07 14.61 20.46
N ALA A 200 0.18 15.06 20.65
CA ALA A 200 0.45 16.23 21.47
C ALA A 200 -0.27 17.48 20.93
N SER A 201 -0.80 18.31 21.82
CA SER A 201 -1.55 19.52 21.43
C SER A 201 -0.75 20.48 20.54
N LYS A 202 0.57 20.59 20.78
CA LYS A 202 1.49 21.37 19.93
C LYS A 202 1.57 20.82 18.50
N LEU A 203 1.52 19.50 18.34
CA LEU A 203 1.55 18.85 17.04
C LEU A 203 0.26 19.10 16.27
N LEU A 204 -0.90 19.01 16.94
CA LEU A 204 -2.21 19.30 16.36
C LEU A 204 -2.30 20.74 15.83
N LEU A 205 -1.82 21.73 16.61
CA LEU A 205 -1.75 23.13 16.16
C LEU A 205 -0.79 23.33 14.98
N LYS A 206 0.34 22.62 14.97
CA LYS A 206 1.29 22.65 13.85
C LYS A 206 0.67 22.07 12.57
N LEU A 207 -0.07 20.96 12.68
CA LEU A 207 -0.81 20.36 11.57
C LEU A 207 -1.85 21.35 11.03
N LEU A 208 -2.61 21.99 11.91
CA LEU A 208 -3.59 23.00 11.51
C LEU A 208 -2.94 24.15 10.73
N SER A 209 -1.83 24.71 11.24
CA SER A 209 -1.09 25.77 10.57
C SER A 209 -0.56 25.33 9.18
N LYS A 210 -0.02 24.12 9.08
CA LYS A 210 0.49 23.57 7.81
C LYS A 210 -0.63 23.33 6.80
N SER A 211 -1.78 22.83 7.24
CA SER A 211 -2.97 22.63 6.40
C SER A 211 -3.53 23.96 5.90
N LEU A 212 -3.62 24.97 6.76
CA LEU A 212 -4.02 26.32 6.37
C LEU A 212 -3.10 26.89 5.30
N GLU A 213 -1.78 26.83 5.53
CA GLU A 213 -0.78 27.32 4.57
C GLU A 213 -0.91 26.60 3.21
N TYR A 214 -1.11 25.28 3.21
CA TYR A 214 -1.29 24.48 2.00
C TYR A 214 -2.54 24.91 1.20
N TYR A 215 -3.71 24.92 1.85
CA TYR A 215 -4.97 25.23 1.18
C TYR A 215 -5.05 26.69 0.71
N LEU A 216 -4.51 27.64 1.49
CA LEU A 216 -4.44 29.04 1.08
C LEU A 216 -3.55 29.25 -0.15
N CYS A 217 -2.41 28.55 -0.24
CA CYS A 217 -1.57 28.61 -1.41
C CYS A 217 -2.20 27.96 -2.65
N ILE A 218 -2.99 26.89 -2.49
CA ILE A 218 -3.78 26.32 -3.59
C ILE A 218 -4.86 27.31 -4.03
N LEU A 219 -5.57 27.92 -3.09
CA LEU A 219 -6.63 28.88 -3.37
C LEU A 219 -6.10 30.11 -4.12
N GLY A 220 -4.95 30.65 -3.69
CA GLY A 220 -4.29 31.78 -4.36
C GLY A 220 -3.79 31.45 -5.77
N LYS A 221 -3.43 30.18 -6.05
CA LYS A 221 -3.13 29.73 -7.42
C LYS A 221 -4.40 29.55 -8.25
N ALA A 222 -5.45 28.99 -7.67
CA ALA A 222 -6.73 28.79 -8.34
C ALA A 222 -7.40 30.11 -8.74
N SER A 223 -7.27 31.16 -7.91
CA SER A 223 -7.79 32.50 -8.25
C SER A 223 -7.00 33.21 -9.36
N ALA A 224 -5.77 32.76 -9.66
CA ALA A 224 -4.93 33.32 -10.71
C ALA A 224 -5.18 32.68 -12.08
N THR A 225 -5.77 31.48 -12.12
CA THR A 225 -6.12 30.74 -13.35
C THR A 225 -7.63 30.76 -13.57
N SER A 226 -8.09 31.71 -14.38
CA SER A 226 -9.48 32.12 -14.58
C SER A 226 -10.38 31.13 -15.36
N GLN A 227 -10.35 29.83 -15.06
CA GLN A 227 -11.27 28.84 -15.67
C GLN A 227 -11.71 27.77 -14.64
N ASP A 228 -13.03 27.64 -14.45
CA ASP A 228 -13.74 26.60 -13.69
C ASP A 228 -13.43 26.42 -12.18
N SER A 229 -13.35 27.53 -11.43
CA SER A 229 -12.85 27.52 -10.05
C SER A 229 -13.89 27.44 -8.91
N ASP A 230 -15.17 27.76 -9.11
CA ASP A 230 -16.12 27.89 -7.98
C ASP A 230 -16.39 26.56 -7.23
N GLY A 231 -16.72 25.48 -7.95
CA GLY A 231 -16.94 24.17 -7.32
C GLY A 231 -15.67 23.57 -6.69
N ASN A 232 -14.49 23.96 -7.18
CA ASN A 232 -13.21 23.54 -6.61
C ASN A 232 -12.86 24.35 -5.35
N MET A 233 -13.21 25.65 -5.31
CA MET A 233 -13.02 26.51 -4.13
C MET A 233 -13.86 26.04 -2.94
N GLU A 234 -15.15 25.77 -3.14
CA GLU A 234 -16.02 25.26 -2.08
C GLU A 234 -15.51 23.92 -1.53
N THR A 235 -15.04 23.04 -2.41
CA THR A 235 -14.44 21.76 -2.03
C THR A 235 -13.15 21.93 -1.20
N ILE A 236 -12.33 22.94 -1.51
CA ILE A 236 -11.11 23.26 -0.75
C ILE A 236 -11.46 23.76 0.65
N TRP A 237 -12.43 24.68 0.75
CA TRP A 237 -12.90 25.19 2.05
C TRP A 237 -13.50 24.07 2.90
N PHE A 238 -14.35 23.22 2.31
CA PHE A 238 -14.91 22.07 3.00
C PHE A 238 -13.82 21.18 3.60
N LYS A 239 -12.79 20.83 2.82
CA LYS A 239 -11.67 20.02 3.31
C LYS A 239 -10.90 20.70 4.44
N LEU A 240 -10.68 22.01 4.35
CA LEU A 240 -10.04 22.78 5.42
C LEU A 240 -10.88 22.78 6.70
N PHE A 241 -12.19 22.97 6.59
CA PHE A 241 -13.10 22.91 7.74
C PHE A 241 -13.14 21.51 8.37
N CYS A 242 -13.06 20.43 7.58
CA CYS A 242 -12.91 19.08 8.13
C CYS A 242 -11.65 18.95 8.99
N VAL A 243 -10.53 19.53 8.57
CA VAL A 243 -9.28 19.53 9.35
C VAL A 243 -9.44 20.35 10.64
N ILE A 244 -10.08 21.52 10.58
CA ILE A 244 -10.36 22.35 11.76
C ILE A 244 -11.24 21.58 12.75
N ALA A 245 -12.32 20.96 12.27
CA ALA A 245 -13.22 20.18 13.09
C ALA A 245 -12.52 18.98 13.74
N PHE A 246 -11.65 18.28 13.00
CA PHE A 246 -10.84 17.20 13.55
C PHE A 246 -9.90 17.67 14.67
N VAL A 247 -9.12 18.74 14.43
CA VAL A 247 -8.22 19.30 15.45
C VAL A 247 -9.00 19.80 16.65
N GLY A 248 -10.15 20.45 16.42
CA GLY A 248 -11.06 20.91 17.46
C GLY A 248 -11.59 19.77 18.32
N ARG A 249 -11.99 18.64 17.73
CA ARG A 249 -12.42 17.44 18.46
C ARG A 249 -11.29 16.87 19.34
N GLN A 250 -10.08 16.74 18.79
CA GLN A 250 -8.93 16.21 19.54
C GLN A 250 -8.50 17.13 20.69
N LEU A 251 -8.63 18.45 20.53
CA LEU A 251 -8.31 19.45 21.56
C LEU A 251 -9.51 19.81 22.47
N SER A 252 -10.67 19.16 22.27
CA SER A 252 -11.91 19.44 23.00
C SER A 252 -12.37 20.90 22.91
N TRP A 253 -12.27 21.49 21.72
CA TRP A 253 -12.78 22.83 21.41
C TRP A 253 -14.31 22.86 21.19
N GLU A 254 -14.97 21.70 21.11
CA GLU A 254 -16.42 21.55 20.91
C GLU A 254 -17.30 22.53 21.73
N PRO A 255 -17.11 22.71 23.05
CA PRO A 255 -17.90 23.68 23.82
C PRO A 255 -17.68 25.15 23.42
N HIS A 256 -16.59 25.44 22.72
CA HIS A 256 -16.21 26.78 22.27
C HIS A 256 -16.48 27.01 20.76
N LEU A 257 -16.84 25.97 20.01
CA LEU A 257 -17.10 25.99 18.57
C LEU A 257 -18.60 26.02 18.23
N THR A 258 -19.46 26.34 19.19
CA THR A 258 -20.94 26.36 19.11
C THR A 258 -21.55 27.14 17.93
N ASN A 259 -20.75 27.90 17.18
CA ASN A 259 -21.18 28.67 16.01
C ASN A 259 -20.92 28.00 14.64
N PHE A 260 -20.28 26.82 14.58
CA PHE A 260 -20.03 26.13 13.31
C PHE A 260 -21.06 25.05 12.96
N VAL A 261 -21.96 24.70 13.87
CA VAL A 261 -22.96 23.63 13.67
C VAL A 261 -24.17 24.09 12.85
N THR A 262 -24.43 25.41 12.78
CA THR A 262 -25.72 25.91 12.30
C THR A 262 -25.78 26.47 10.89
N ASN A 263 -24.68 26.75 10.20
CA ASN A 263 -24.74 27.28 8.82
C ASN A 263 -23.46 27.02 8.00
N TRP A 264 -23.36 25.85 7.37
CA TRP A 264 -22.58 25.61 6.13
C TRP A 264 -23.32 24.56 5.30
#